data_AF-A0A850DH78-F1
#
_entry.id   AF-A0A850DH78-F1
#
_cell.length_a   1.000
_cell.length_b   1.000
_cell.length_c   1.000
_cell.angle_alpha   90.00
_cell.angle_beta   90.00
_cell.angle_gamma   90.00
#
_symmetry.space_group_name_H-M   'P 1'
#
loop_
_entity.id
_entity.type
_entity.pdbx_description
1 polymer ?
#
loop_
_entity_poly.entity_id
_entity_poly.type
_entity_poly.pdbx_seq_one_letter_code
_entity_poly.pdbx_strand_id
1 'polypeptide(L)'
;MTTRRAIDPVGLVFGVGAPVLAAAAGILLTSAWRTRLPDRIITHWSAHGPDQWGSPAGAAWQFALLTGLIGAGMGSVAALAPALLLMRRTMLVLALTFTGVMTALQLGMLAAQLDHATADAAAPGVAAL
;
A
#
# COMPACT_ATOMS: atom_id res chain seq x y z
N MET A 1 35.31 -18.58 -15.59
CA MET A 1 33.87 -18.29 -15.63
C MET A 1 33.52 -17.40 -14.45
N THR A 2 33.33 -16.11 -14.67
CA THR A 2 32.87 -15.20 -13.61
C THR A 2 31.37 -15.38 -13.43
N THR A 3 30.95 -15.82 -12.24
CA THR A 3 29.55 -15.97 -11.84
C THR A 3 28.83 -14.62 -11.98
N ARG A 4 28.16 -14.41 -13.11
CA ARG A 4 27.33 -13.22 -13.33
C ARG A 4 26.13 -13.34 -12.40
N ARG A 5 26.04 -12.50 -11.37
CA ARG A 5 24.89 -12.48 -10.45
C ARG A 5 23.62 -12.26 -11.28
N ALA A 6 22.74 -13.25 -11.28
CA ALA A 6 21.44 -13.18 -11.95
C ALA A 6 20.45 -12.26 -11.23
N ILE A 7 20.70 -12.00 -9.94
CA ILE A 7 19.85 -11.20 -9.05
C ILE A 7 20.57 -9.90 -8.70
N ASP A 8 19.90 -8.78 -8.93
CA ASP A 8 20.33 -7.48 -8.40
C ASP A 8 19.78 -7.29 -6.97
N PRO A 9 20.65 -7.19 -5.94
CA PRO A 9 20.22 -7.07 -4.55
C PRO A 9 19.43 -5.79 -4.27
N VAL A 10 19.74 -4.68 -4.95
CA VAL A 10 18.99 -3.42 -4.81
C VAL A 10 17.59 -3.60 -5.39
N GLY A 11 17.49 -4.27 -6.54
CA GLY A 11 16.22 -4.62 -7.16
C GLY A 11 15.36 -5.51 -6.26
N LEU A 12 15.97 -6.47 -5.58
CA LEU A 12 15.27 -7.34 -4.64
C LEU A 12 14.77 -6.57 -3.41
N VAL A 13 15.62 -5.77 -2.78
CA VAL A 13 15.26 -5.01 -1.56
C VAL A 13 14.16 -4.00 -1.84
N PHE A 14 14.32 -3.17 -2.87
CA PHE A 14 13.37 -2.09 -3.16
C PHE A 14 12.19 -2.56 -4.02
N GLY A 15 12.38 -3.56 -4.87
CA GLY A 15 11.33 -4.09 -5.71
C GLY A 15 10.43 -5.12 -5.02
N VAL A 16 10.94 -5.88 -4.04
CA VAL A 16 10.15 -6.91 -3.34
C VAL A 16 10.05 -6.63 -1.84
N GLY A 17 11.19 -6.32 -1.21
CA GLY A 17 11.23 -6.07 0.23
C GLY A 17 10.35 -4.90 0.66
N ALA A 18 10.48 -3.74 0.01
CA ALA A 18 9.73 -2.54 0.37
C ALA A 18 8.19 -2.70 0.24
N PRO A 19 7.62 -3.23 -0.85
CA PRO A 19 6.18 -3.51 -0.93
C PRO A 19 5.67 -4.48 0.13
N VAL A 20 6.43 -5.55 0.43
CA VAL A 20 6.06 -6.54 1.45
C VAL A 20 6.06 -5.91 2.85
N LEU A 21 7.09 -5.11 3.17
CA LEU A 21 7.16 -4.39 4.44
C LEU A 21 6.02 -3.38 4.58
N ALA A 22 5.69 -2.65 3.51
CA ALA A 22 4.58 -1.71 3.51
C ALA A 22 3.23 -2.41 3.75
N ALA A 23 2.99 -3.54 3.07
CA ALA A 23 1.80 -4.36 3.26
C ALA A 23 1.68 -4.87 4.71
N ALA A 24 2.76 -5.39 5.28
CA ALA A 24 2.79 -5.85 6.67
C ALA A 24 2.56 -4.69 7.66
N ALA A 25 3.20 -3.54 7.43
CA ALA A 25 3.03 -2.35 8.26
C ALA A 25 1.58 -1.86 8.26
N GLY A 26 0.89 -1.87 7.12
CA GLY A 26 -0.53 -1.50 7.03
C GLY A 26 -1.45 -2.40 7.87
N ILE A 27 -1.19 -3.72 7.87
CA ILE A 27 -1.94 -4.67 8.70
C ILE A 27 -1.68 -4.41 10.20
N LEU A 28 -0.40 -4.32 10.57
CA LEU A 28 0.00 -4.11 11.96
C LEU A 28 -0.55 -2.80 12.52
N LEU A 29 -0.49 -1.73 11.72
CA LEU A 29 -1.02 -0.44 12.12
C LEU A 29 -2.54 -0.47 12.32
N THR A 30 -3.27 -1.09 11.39
CA THR A 30 -4.73 -1.27 11.53
C THR A 30 -5.07 -2.05 12.79
N SER A 31 -4.30 -3.08 13.11
CA SER A 31 -4.47 -3.86 14.33
C SER A 31 -4.16 -3.03 15.58
N ALA A 32 -3.10 -2.23 15.57
CA ALA A 32 -2.72 -1.36 16.69
C ALA A 32 -3.76 -0.26 16.95
N TRP A 33 -4.46 0.20 15.91
CA TRP A 33 -5.52 1.20 16.00
C TRP A 33 -6.92 0.62 16.16
N ARG A 34 -7.07 -0.70 16.27
CA ARG A 34 -8.39 -1.35 16.24
C ARG A 34 -9.36 -0.82 17.30
N THR A 35 -8.86 -0.49 18.49
CA THR A 35 -9.68 0.04 19.60
C THR A 35 -10.15 1.48 19.39
N ARG A 36 -9.49 2.20 18.47
CA ARG A 36 -9.78 3.60 18.11
C ARG A 36 -10.54 3.72 16.80
N LEU A 37 -10.71 2.61 16.08
CA LEU A 37 -11.43 2.58 14.82
C LEU A 37 -12.86 2.07 15.04
N PRO A 38 -13.84 2.64 14.33
CA PRO A 38 -15.20 2.12 14.32
C PRO A 38 -15.24 0.68 13.77
N ASP A 39 -16.31 -0.05 14.09
CA ASP A 39 -16.48 -1.46 13.66
C ASP A 39 -16.57 -1.61 12.13
N ARG A 40 -17.02 -0.56 11.46
CA ARG A 40 -16.96 -0.43 10.00
C ARG A 40 -16.30 0.88 9.66
N ILE A 41 -15.47 0.88 8.63
CA ILE A 41 -14.82 2.06 8.09
C ILE A 41 -15.30 2.29 6.66
N ILE A 42 -15.31 3.54 6.24
CA ILE A 42 -15.50 3.95 4.86
C ILE A 42 -14.29 3.48 4.06
N THR A 43 -14.56 2.80 2.94
CA THR A 43 -13.54 2.26 2.02
C THR A 43 -13.60 2.89 0.64
N HIS A 44 -14.66 3.64 0.34
CA HIS A 44 -14.82 4.38 -0.91
C HIS A 44 -15.62 5.66 -0.68
N TRP A 45 -15.25 6.71 -1.41
CA TRP A 45 -15.95 7.98 -1.46
C TRP A 45 -16.32 8.28 -2.90
N SER A 46 -17.59 8.61 -3.13
CA SER A 46 -18.10 9.13 -4.40
C SER A 46 -18.17 10.66 -4.39
N ALA A 47 -18.60 11.25 -5.51
CA ALA A 47 -18.89 12.69 -5.59
C ALA A 47 -19.99 13.15 -4.61
N HIS A 48 -20.79 12.22 -4.07
CA HIS A 48 -21.89 12.51 -3.13
C HIS A 48 -21.57 12.10 -1.69
N GLY A 49 -20.32 11.71 -1.40
CA GLY A 49 -19.88 11.28 -0.08
C GLY A 49 -19.61 9.77 0.01
N PRO A 50 -19.48 9.24 1.24
CA PRO A 50 -19.23 7.82 1.49
C PRO A 50 -20.33 6.93 0.91
N ASP A 51 -19.96 5.90 0.17
CA ASP A 51 -20.90 4.97 -0.48
C ASP A 51 -20.52 3.49 -0.31
N GLN A 52 -19.32 3.18 0.21
CA GLN A 52 -18.95 1.83 0.60
C GLN A 52 -18.27 1.78 1.98
N TRP A 53 -18.60 0.71 2.71
CA TRP A 53 -18.07 0.43 4.04
C TRP A 53 -17.59 -1.01 4.15
N GLY A 54 -16.50 -1.20 4.89
CA GLY A 54 -15.90 -2.51 5.14
C GLY A 54 -15.45 -2.65 6.60
N SER A 55 -15.03 -3.85 7.00
CA SER A 55 -14.35 -4.02 8.28
C SER A 55 -12.91 -3.48 8.17
N PRO A 56 -12.34 -2.90 9.25
CA PRO A 56 -10.95 -2.44 9.25
C PRO A 56 -9.97 -3.53 8.81
N ALA A 57 -10.14 -4.75 9.32
CA ALA A 57 -9.29 -5.89 8.98
C ALA A 57 -9.43 -6.29 7.50
N GLY A 58 -10.65 -6.32 6.96
CA GLY A 58 -10.89 -6.66 5.55
C GLY A 58 -10.24 -5.65 4.61
N ALA A 59 -10.42 -4.36 4.90
CA ALA A 59 -9.80 -3.28 4.14
C ALA A 59 -8.26 -3.36 4.21
N ALA A 60 -7.69 -3.59 5.40
CA ALA A 60 -6.24 -3.72 5.57
C ALA A 60 -5.64 -4.87 4.76
N TRP A 61 -6.30 -6.03 4.75
CA TRP A 61 -5.87 -7.17 3.92
C TRP A 61 -5.99 -6.88 2.42
N GLN A 62 -7.04 -6.17 2.00
CA GLN A 62 -7.17 -5.77 0.60
C GLN A 62 -6.03 -4.83 0.16
N PHE A 63 -5.72 -3.80 0.96
CA PHE A 63 -4.57 -2.92 0.71
C PHE A 63 -3.25 -3.69 0.73
N ALA A 64 -3.07 -4.64 1.66
CA ALA A 64 -1.88 -5.46 1.75
C ALA A 64 -1.72 -6.36 0.51
N LEU A 65 -2.81 -6.97 0.02
CA LEU A 65 -2.81 -7.78 -1.20
C LEU A 65 -2.46 -6.94 -2.43
N LEU A 66 -3.09 -5.77 -2.60
CA LEU A 66 -2.81 -4.88 -3.73
C LEU A 66 -1.35 -4.39 -3.68
N THR A 67 -0.91 -3.89 -2.53
CA THR A 67 0.46 -3.36 -2.34
C THR A 67 1.50 -4.46 -2.53
N GLY A 68 1.29 -5.62 -1.91
CA GLY A 68 2.21 -6.76 -2.01
C GLY A 68 2.25 -7.34 -3.41
N LEU A 69 1.11 -7.67 -4.01
CA LEU A 69 1.08 -8.35 -5.30
C LEU A 69 1.47 -7.44 -6.46
N ILE A 70 0.88 -6.23 -6.54
CA ILE A 70 1.14 -5.32 -7.64
C ILE A 70 2.49 -4.63 -7.43
N GLY A 71 2.76 -4.12 -6.23
CA GLY A 71 4.04 -3.49 -5.90
C GLY A 71 5.21 -4.46 -6.05
N ALA A 72 5.15 -5.65 -5.43
CA ALA A 72 6.22 -6.63 -5.56
C ALA A 72 6.27 -7.29 -6.94
N GLY A 73 5.11 -7.48 -7.59
CA GLY A 73 5.04 -8.01 -8.96
C GLY A 73 5.78 -7.10 -9.94
N MET A 74 5.48 -5.80 -9.92
CA MET A 74 6.18 -4.81 -10.75
C MET A 74 7.66 -4.72 -10.38
N GLY A 75 7.99 -4.71 -9.08
CA GLY A 75 9.36 -4.60 -8.61
C GLY A 75 10.21 -5.86 -8.81
N SER A 76 9.60 -7.04 -8.98
CA SER A 76 10.31 -8.29 -9.27
C SER A 76 11.06 -8.25 -10.61
N VAL A 77 10.52 -7.51 -11.59
CA VAL A 77 11.21 -7.24 -12.87
C VAL A 77 12.51 -6.46 -12.63
N ALA A 78 12.55 -5.65 -11.57
CA ALA A 78 13.78 -4.96 -11.17
C ALA A 78 14.83 -5.90 -10.55
N ALA A 79 14.49 -7.13 -10.19
CA ALA A 79 15.42 -8.09 -9.60
C ALA A 79 16.17 -8.95 -10.63
N LEU A 80 15.69 -9.06 -11.88
CA LEU A 80 16.28 -9.90 -12.93
C LEU A 80 17.36 -9.15 -13.73
N ALA A 81 18.58 -9.71 -13.83
CA ALA A 81 19.67 -9.19 -14.68
C ALA A 81 20.00 -10.20 -15.79
N PRO A 82 20.19 -9.80 -17.08
CA PRO A 82 21.03 -8.66 -17.47
C PRO A 82 20.63 -7.85 -18.75
N ALA A 83 19.40 -7.89 -19.26
CA ALA A 83 18.98 -7.07 -20.41
C ALA A 83 17.84 -6.12 -20.00
N LEU A 84 17.92 -4.85 -20.41
CA LEU A 84 16.92 -3.78 -20.15
C LEU A 84 17.10 -2.95 -18.86
N LEU A 85 18.25 -2.29 -18.69
CA LEU A 85 18.49 -1.32 -17.59
C LEU A 85 17.39 -0.25 -17.46
N LEU A 86 16.87 0.25 -18.59
CA LEU A 86 15.77 1.23 -18.58
C LEU A 86 14.47 0.61 -18.05
N MET A 87 14.08 -0.58 -18.53
CA MET A 87 12.90 -1.29 -18.04
C MET A 87 12.99 -1.54 -16.54
N ARG A 88 14.16 -2.01 -16.09
CA ARG A 88 14.45 -2.27 -14.69
C ARG A 88 14.23 -1.02 -13.82
N ARG A 89 14.78 0.11 -14.25
CA ARG A 89 14.63 1.40 -13.55
C ARG A 89 13.19 1.88 -13.56
N THR A 90 12.52 1.83 -14.70
CA THR A 90 11.12 2.26 -14.83
C THR A 90 10.20 1.40 -13.97
N MET A 91 10.35 0.08 -14.00
CA MET A 91 9.55 -0.83 -13.17
C MET A 91 9.80 -0.63 -11.68
N LEU A 92 11.05 -0.37 -11.27
CA LEU A 92 11.35 -0.04 -9.89
C LEU A 92 10.68 1.27 -9.44
N VAL A 93 10.75 2.31 -10.28
CA VAL A 93 10.09 3.60 -9.99
C VAL A 93 8.59 3.41 -9.88
N LEU A 94 7.97 2.68 -10.81
CA LEU A 94 6.54 2.42 -10.77
C LEU A 94 6.13 1.60 -9.54
N ALA A 95 6.89 0.56 -9.20
CA ALA A 95 6.65 -0.26 -8.01
C ALA A 95 6.71 0.58 -6.72
N LEU A 96 7.73 1.43 -6.59
CA LEU A 96 7.89 2.30 -5.42
C LEU A 96 6.80 3.37 -5.35
N THR A 97 6.46 4.00 -6.49
CA THR A 97 5.36 4.98 -6.56
C THR A 97 4.04 4.34 -6.17
N PHE A 98 3.70 3.18 -6.76
CA PHE A 98 2.47 2.47 -6.43
C PHE A 98 2.43 2.09 -4.94
N THR A 99 3.53 1.53 -4.42
CA THR A 99 3.66 1.17 -2.99
C THR A 99 3.46 2.40 -2.10
N GLY A 100 4.11 3.52 -2.42
CA GLY A 100 4.00 4.76 -1.66
C GLY A 100 2.59 5.33 -1.68
N VAL A 101 1.95 5.39 -2.85
CA VAL A 101 0.56 5.87 -2.99
C VAL A 101 -0.41 4.98 -2.22
N MET A 102 -0.32 3.65 -2.36
CA MET A 102 -1.20 2.74 -1.63
C MET A 102 -1.02 2.85 -0.11
N THR A 103 0.23 2.97 0.34
CA THR A 103 0.53 3.18 1.77
C THR A 103 -0.07 4.48 2.28
N ALA A 104 0.14 5.59 1.54
CA ALA A 104 -0.40 6.90 1.91
C ALA A 104 -1.93 6.90 1.93
N LEU A 105 -2.57 6.25 0.95
CA LEU A 105 -4.03 6.12 0.90
C LEU A 105 -4.56 5.33 2.10
N GLN A 106 -3.96 4.19 2.43
CA GLN A 106 -4.37 3.40 3.60
C GLN A 106 -4.21 4.20 4.89
N LEU A 107 -3.07 4.88 5.07
CA LEU A 107 -2.82 5.72 6.24
C LEU A 107 -3.83 6.86 6.35
N GLY A 108 -4.06 7.59 5.27
CA GLY A 108 -5.02 8.70 5.23
C GLY A 108 -6.45 8.23 5.52
N MET A 109 -6.85 7.11 4.92
CA MET A 109 -8.16 6.49 5.13
C MET A 109 -8.40 6.12 6.60
N LEU A 110 -7.41 5.49 7.25
CA LEU A 110 -7.51 5.12 8.65
C LEU A 110 -7.44 6.34 9.57
N ALA A 111 -6.52 7.27 9.30
CA ALA A 111 -6.31 8.46 10.13
C ALA A 111 -7.54 9.38 10.14
N ALA A 112 -8.23 9.52 9.01
CA ALA A 112 -9.47 10.30 8.92
C ALA A 112 -10.61 9.72 9.77
N GLN A 113 -10.52 8.45 10.16
CA GLN A 113 -11.57 7.70 10.86
C GLN A 113 -11.19 7.33 12.30
N LEU A 114 -10.01 7.75 12.76
CA LEU A 114 -9.57 7.53 14.12
C LEU A 114 -10.46 8.30 15.11
N ASP A 115 -10.84 7.62 16.19
CA ASP A 115 -11.61 8.15 17.32
C ASP A 115 -13.04 8.62 16.97
N HIS A 116 -13.54 8.27 15.78
CA HIS A 116 -14.94 8.47 15.42
C HIS A 116 -15.82 7.33 15.95
N ALA A 117 -16.92 7.68 16.62
CA ALA A 117 -17.87 6.71 17.20
C ALA A 117 -18.66 5.92 16.13
N THR A 118 -18.87 6.53 14.97
CA THR A 118 -19.55 5.98 13.79
C THR A 118 -18.72 6.29 12.54
N ALA A 119 -19.00 5.58 11.44
CA ALA A 119 -18.27 5.73 10.18
C ALA A 119 -18.67 7.02 9.41
N ASP A 120 -18.48 8.17 10.04
CA ASP A 120 -18.91 9.50 9.55
C ASP A 120 -17.71 10.42 9.29
N ALA A 121 -16.66 9.88 8.63
CA ALA A 121 -15.46 10.66 8.33
C ALA A 121 -15.50 11.33 6.95
N ALA A 122 -14.93 12.54 6.91
CA ALA A 122 -14.65 13.25 5.67
C ALA A 122 -13.64 12.46 4.80
N ALA A 123 -13.67 12.72 3.50
CA ALA A 123 -12.73 12.10 2.57
C ALA A 123 -11.27 12.43 2.95
N PRO A 124 -10.35 11.44 2.91
CA PRO A 124 -8.96 11.67 3.28
C PRO A 124 -8.31 12.71 2.35
N GLY A 125 -7.69 13.74 2.95
CA GLY A 125 -7.06 14.86 2.22
C GLY A 125 -7.95 16.08 2.02
N VAL A 126 -9.24 16.03 2.42
CA VAL A 126 -10.11 17.21 2.49
C VAL A 126 -10.11 17.69 3.94
N ALA A 127 -9.48 18.84 4.21
CA ALA A 127 -9.55 19.45 5.54
C ALA A 127 -11.02 19.75 5.86
N ALA A 128 -11.46 19.38 7.07
CA ALA A 128 -12.78 19.76 7.57
C ALA A 128 -12.86 21.29 7.62
N LEU A 129 -13.60 21.88 6.68
CA LEU A 129 -14.01 23.28 6.67
C LEU A 129 -15.30 23.44 7.48
#